data_AF-A0A3D5DQZ4-F1
#
_entry.id   AF-A0A3D5DQZ4-F1
#
_cell.length_a   1.000
_cell.length_b   1.000
_cell.length_c   1.000
_cell.angle_alpha   90.00
_cell.angle_beta   90.00
_cell.angle_gamma   90.00
#
_symmetry.space_group_name_H-M   'P 1'
#
loop_
_entity.id
_entity.type
_entity.pdbx_description
1 polymer ?
#
loop_
_entity_poly.entity_id
_entity_poly.type
_entity_poly.pdbx_seq_one_letter_code
_entity_poly.pdbx_strand_id
1 'polypeptide(L)'
;MAVRIKSIAFDCADPCRLAQFWLQLTGFSEDPGNGNAPGDPEALLLSPDGSLALLFIAVPEPKHVKNRVHLDLVPLTSRRDEEVGQLLRVGARMAGDQRRPDGGGRVVLCDPGGNEFCIERSDAERAPLAGQLGRAFDAVAGLIGNIRAEQWSAPTPCTDWTVRQMVNHLIGMNRVFAALLAGQPPPARPSADHAEDDPAGAYRDSAAALPRSAGPESSNAPTTARSGPPPAPSDCRSGSTTSSPMAGTSRRPRSSPPACQALHCSVRDAVPVAADRAGVTWSPGRHRDRAGRHRGGGVAVV
;
A
#
# COMPACT_ATOMS: atom_id res chain seq x y z
N MET A 1 -33.79 -21.24 -14.33
CA MET A 1 -34.39 -20.00 -13.82
C MET A 1 -33.36 -19.29 -12.96
N ALA A 2 -33.16 -17.99 -13.15
CA ALA A 2 -32.23 -17.19 -12.35
C ALA A 2 -32.99 -16.02 -11.71
N VAL A 3 -32.68 -15.72 -10.45
CA VAL A 3 -33.18 -14.57 -9.70
C VAL A 3 -31.99 -13.74 -9.21
N ARG A 4 -32.19 -12.45 -9.00
CA ARG A 4 -31.16 -11.51 -8.56
C ARG A 4 -31.57 -10.90 -7.22
N ILE A 5 -30.60 -10.62 -6.36
CA ILE A 5 -30.83 -9.86 -5.14
C ILE A 5 -31.18 -8.43 -5.54
N LYS A 6 -32.40 -7.98 -5.24
CA LYS A 6 -32.85 -6.61 -5.48
C LYS A 6 -32.31 -5.67 -4.40
N SER A 7 -32.51 -6.03 -3.13
CA SER A 7 -32.14 -5.19 -1.99
C SER A 7 -31.78 -6.02 -0.76
N ILE A 8 -31.06 -5.37 0.16
CA ILE A 8 -30.82 -5.83 1.53
C ILE A 8 -31.47 -4.81 2.45
N ALA A 9 -32.40 -5.27 3.30
CA ALA A 9 -33.16 -4.41 4.19
C ALA A 9 -32.64 -4.47 5.63
N PHE A 10 -32.65 -3.32 6.31
CA PHE A 10 -32.31 -3.16 7.71
C PHE A 10 -33.45 -2.47 8.44
N ASP A 11 -33.91 -3.10 9.51
CA ASP A 11 -34.81 -2.46 10.47
C ASP A 11 -34.01 -1.49 11.34
N CYS A 12 -34.57 -0.31 11.60
CA CYS A 12 -33.92 0.73 12.39
C CYS A 12 -34.93 1.74 12.96
N ALA A 13 -34.48 2.58 13.89
CA ALA A 13 -35.32 3.65 14.45
C ALA A 13 -35.31 4.94 13.60
N ASP A 14 -34.27 5.15 12.77
CA ASP A 14 -34.06 6.39 12.01
C ASP A 14 -33.45 6.06 10.62
N PRO A 15 -34.30 5.83 9.60
CA PRO A 15 -33.85 5.46 8.26
C PRO A 15 -32.96 6.51 7.60
N CYS A 16 -33.33 7.80 7.70
CA CYS A 16 -32.58 8.89 7.10
C CYS A 16 -31.16 8.98 7.68
N ARG A 17 -31.01 8.87 9.00
CA ARG A 17 -29.70 8.87 9.65
C ARG A 17 -28.82 7.69 9.22
N LEU A 18 -29.41 6.50 9.08
CA LEU A 18 -28.66 5.33 8.61
C LEU A 18 -28.24 5.52 7.15
N ALA A 19 -29.13 5.98 6.28
CA ALA A 19 -28.80 6.27 4.88
C ALA A 19 -27.62 7.25 4.78
N GLN A 20 -27.61 8.33 5.56
CA GLN A 20 -26.51 9.29 5.59
C GLN A 20 -25.17 8.69 6.04
N PHE A 21 -25.19 7.74 6.98
CA PHE A 21 -23.99 7.00 7.37
C PHE A 21 -23.51 6.11 6.22
N TRP A 22 -24.42 5.34 5.61
CA TRP A 22 -24.08 4.38 4.56
C TRP A 22 -23.61 5.03 3.26
N LEU A 23 -24.08 6.25 2.93
CA LEU A 23 -23.59 7.06 1.81
C LEU A 23 -22.08 7.34 1.90
N GLN A 24 -21.52 7.46 3.11
CA GLN A 24 -20.09 7.73 3.30
C GLN A 24 -19.20 6.52 3.01
N LEU A 25 -19.78 5.31 2.94
CA LEU A 25 -19.04 4.05 2.82
C LEU A 25 -19.17 3.41 1.44
N THR A 26 -20.39 3.33 0.89
CA THR A 26 -20.67 2.39 -0.20
C THR A 26 -20.48 2.98 -1.60
N GLY A 27 -20.38 4.30 -1.71
CA GLY A 27 -20.48 5.00 -3.00
C GLY A 27 -21.85 4.87 -3.65
N PHE A 28 -22.87 4.43 -2.89
CA PHE A 28 -24.25 4.41 -3.34
C PHE A 28 -24.81 5.84 -3.35
N SER A 29 -25.93 6.05 -4.02
CA SER A 29 -26.63 7.32 -4.06
C SER A 29 -28.09 7.17 -3.64
N GLU A 30 -28.71 8.27 -3.24
CA GLU A 30 -30.15 8.31 -3.06
C GLU A 30 -30.87 8.12 -4.41
N ASP A 31 -32.14 7.72 -4.36
CA ASP A 31 -33.00 7.68 -5.55
C ASP A 31 -33.28 9.12 -6.02
N PRO A 32 -32.89 9.51 -7.25
CA PRO A 32 -33.15 10.86 -7.77
C PRO A 32 -34.63 11.22 -7.84
N GLY A 33 -35.52 10.22 -7.93
CA GLY A 33 -36.97 10.42 -7.98
C GLY A 33 -37.64 10.46 -6.60
N ASN A 34 -36.94 10.00 -5.56
CA ASN A 34 -37.48 9.87 -4.21
C ASN A 34 -36.34 9.91 -3.17
N GLY A 35 -35.89 11.12 -2.84
CA GLY A 35 -34.83 11.34 -1.85
C GLY A 35 -35.24 10.93 -0.44
N ASN A 36 -34.27 10.89 0.49
CA ASN A 36 -34.51 10.45 1.86
C ASN A 36 -34.64 11.66 2.82
N ALA A 37 -35.81 11.87 3.41
CA ALA A 37 -36.06 12.97 4.33
C ALA A 37 -36.21 12.51 5.80
N PRO A 38 -35.90 13.38 6.79
CA PRO A 38 -36.16 13.08 8.19
C PRO A 38 -37.65 12.79 8.45
N GLY A 39 -37.93 11.68 9.12
CA GLY A 39 -39.29 11.23 9.43
C GLY A 39 -39.92 10.30 8.40
N ASP A 40 -39.25 10.06 7.26
CA ASP A 40 -39.72 9.07 6.30
C ASP A 40 -39.71 7.65 6.91
N PRO A 41 -40.72 6.82 6.61
CA PRO A 41 -40.81 5.47 7.15
C PRO A 41 -39.74 4.54 6.58
N GLU A 42 -39.10 4.92 5.48
CA GLU A 42 -38.00 4.17 4.87
C GLU A 42 -37.00 5.11 4.18
N ALA A 43 -35.78 4.63 3.99
CA ALA A 43 -34.77 5.29 3.20
C ALA A 43 -34.06 4.29 2.28
N LEU A 44 -33.84 4.66 1.02
CA LEU A 44 -33.28 3.79 -0.01
C LEU A 44 -31.96 4.37 -0.54
N LEU A 45 -30.95 3.51 -0.68
CA LEU A 45 -29.71 3.80 -1.37
C LEU A 45 -29.50 2.81 -2.52
N LEU A 46 -29.15 3.32 -3.69
CA LEU A 46 -28.94 2.55 -4.92
C LEU A 46 -27.45 2.43 -5.22
N SER A 47 -27.01 1.25 -5.65
CA SER A 47 -25.67 1.06 -6.19
C SER A 47 -25.46 1.92 -7.44
N PRO A 48 -24.21 2.21 -7.83
CA PRO A 48 -23.93 3.06 -8.99
C PRO A 48 -24.57 2.61 -10.31
N ASP A 49 -24.80 1.30 -10.48
CA ASP A 49 -25.46 0.70 -11.63
C ASP A 49 -26.97 0.49 -11.43
N GLY A 50 -27.53 0.92 -10.30
CA GLY A 50 -28.92 0.75 -9.90
C GLY A 50 -29.35 -0.70 -9.69
N SER A 51 -28.40 -1.64 -9.70
CA SER A 51 -28.74 -3.05 -9.51
C SER A 51 -29.06 -3.31 -8.04
N LEU A 52 -28.14 -3.17 -7.11
CA LEU A 52 -28.38 -3.46 -5.70
C LEU A 52 -28.92 -2.23 -4.96
N ALA A 53 -29.76 -2.46 -3.94
CA ALA A 53 -30.15 -1.40 -3.01
C ALA A 53 -29.93 -1.79 -1.55
N LEU A 54 -29.58 -0.80 -0.73
CA LEU A 54 -29.72 -0.87 0.73
C LEU A 54 -31.01 -0.13 1.11
N LEU A 55 -31.88 -0.81 1.85
CA LEU A 55 -33.16 -0.28 2.30
C LEU A 55 -33.17 -0.22 3.82
N PHE A 56 -33.50 0.92 4.39
CA PHE A 56 -33.63 1.12 5.83
C PHE A 56 -35.11 1.35 6.14
N ILE A 57 -35.68 0.57 7.05
CA ILE A 57 -37.12 0.62 7.38
C ILE A 57 -37.28 1.00 8.84
N ALA A 58 -38.14 1.99 9.10
CA ALA A 58 -38.47 2.41 10.45
C ALA A 58 -39.30 1.34 11.15
N VAL A 59 -38.80 0.84 12.28
CA VAL A 59 -39.56 -0.02 13.21
C VAL A 59 -39.52 0.58 14.62
N PRO A 60 -40.61 0.49 15.39
CA PRO A 60 -40.65 1.04 16.74
C PRO A 60 -39.84 0.21 17.75
N GLU A 61 -39.61 -1.08 17.48
CA GLU A 61 -38.87 -1.96 18.39
C GLU A 61 -37.36 -1.76 18.27
N PRO A 62 -36.64 -1.59 19.39
CA PRO A 62 -35.20 -1.55 19.37
C PRO A 62 -34.60 -2.92 19.05
N LYS A 63 -33.40 -2.93 18.46
CA LYS A 63 -32.65 -4.16 18.18
C LYS A 63 -32.21 -4.84 19.48
N HIS A 64 -32.64 -6.09 19.67
CA HIS A 64 -32.30 -6.89 20.86
C HIS A 64 -31.30 -8.02 20.60
N VAL A 65 -31.21 -8.52 19.37
CA VAL A 65 -30.36 -9.66 19.01
C VAL A 65 -29.50 -9.32 17.80
N LYS A 66 -28.39 -10.04 17.66
CA LYS A 66 -27.51 -9.94 16.50
C LYS A 66 -28.25 -10.30 15.21
N ASN A 67 -27.94 -9.57 14.12
CA ASN A 67 -28.43 -9.93 12.79
C ASN A 67 -27.99 -11.37 12.43
N ARG A 68 -28.92 -12.16 11.89
CA ARG A 68 -28.64 -13.53 11.43
C ARG A 68 -28.10 -13.59 10.00
N VAL A 69 -28.10 -12.45 9.33
CA VAL A 69 -27.45 -12.20 8.05
C VAL A 69 -26.17 -11.40 8.31
N HIS A 70 -25.12 -11.73 7.59
CA HIS A 70 -23.86 -10.98 7.57
C HIS A 70 -23.77 -10.20 6.25
N LEU A 71 -23.53 -8.89 6.35
CA LEU A 71 -23.13 -8.06 5.21
C LEU A 71 -21.62 -7.89 5.27
N ASP A 72 -20.90 -8.58 4.38
CA ASP A 72 -19.44 -8.51 4.28
C ASP A 72 -19.06 -7.56 3.15
N LEU A 73 -18.20 -6.58 3.46
CA LEU A 73 -17.76 -5.53 2.55
C LEU A 73 -16.24 -5.58 2.40
N VAL A 74 -15.76 -5.21 1.22
CA VAL A 74 -14.33 -5.06 0.92
C VAL A 74 -14.04 -3.61 0.55
N PRO A 75 -12.96 -3.01 1.08
CA PRO A 75 -12.55 -1.68 0.63
C PRO A 75 -12.11 -1.73 -0.84
N LEU A 76 -12.47 -0.71 -1.61
CA LEU A 76 -12.11 -0.63 -3.04
C LEU A 76 -10.72 -0.02 -3.26
N THR A 77 -10.32 0.93 -2.42
CA THR A 77 -9.12 1.76 -2.64
C THR A 77 -8.13 1.74 -1.47
N SER A 78 -8.60 1.41 -0.26
CA SER A 78 -7.83 1.41 0.99
C SER A 78 -7.52 -0.02 1.46
N ARG A 79 -6.73 -0.12 2.53
CA ARG A 79 -6.56 -1.37 3.29
C ARG A 79 -7.68 -1.52 4.32
N ARG A 80 -7.99 -2.77 4.72
CA ARG A 80 -9.00 -3.05 5.75
C ARG A 80 -8.83 -2.18 7.00
N ASP A 81 -7.62 -2.11 7.54
CA ASP A 81 -7.38 -1.46 8.82
C ASP A 81 -7.47 0.08 8.72
N GLU A 82 -7.14 0.64 7.56
CA GLU A 82 -7.34 2.07 7.26
C GLU A 82 -8.82 2.40 7.17
N GLU A 83 -9.58 1.57 6.45
CA GLU A 83 -11.03 1.73 6.29
C GLU A 83 -11.76 1.62 7.62
N VAL A 84 -11.40 0.62 8.45
CA VAL A 84 -11.92 0.48 9.81
C VAL A 84 -11.65 1.75 10.63
N GLY A 85 -10.44 2.31 10.56
CA GLY A 85 -10.10 3.55 11.25
C GLY A 85 -10.90 4.77 10.77
N GLN A 86 -11.28 4.82 9.49
CA GLN A 86 -12.17 5.85 8.96
C GLN A 86 -13.61 5.65 9.44
N LEU A 87 -14.12 4.42 9.36
CA LEU A 87 -15.48 4.08 9.76
C LEU A 87 -15.76 4.38 11.24
N LEU A 88 -14.81 4.07 12.12
CA LEU A 88 -14.90 4.42 13.54
C LEU A 88 -14.98 5.93 13.77
N ARG A 89 -14.32 6.74 12.94
CA ARG A 89 -14.37 8.22 13.04
C ARG A 89 -15.72 8.80 12.59
N VAL A 90 -16.41 8.16 11.65
CA VAL A 90 -17.69 8.62 11.11
C VAL A 90 -18.91 8.02 11.83
N GLY A 91 -18.70 7.29 12.92
CA GLY A 91 -19.75 6.86 13.84
C GLY A 91 -20.03 5.36 13.86
N ALA A 92 -19.26 4.55 13.15
CA ALA A 92 -19.30 3.10 13.35
C ALA A 92 -18.76 2.73 14.73
N ARG A 93 -19.23 1.63 15.30
CA ARG A 93 -18.73 1.10 16.58
C ARG A 93 -18.11 -0.28 16.38
N MET A 94 -17.02 -0.56 17.09
CA MET A 94 -16.43 -1.89 17.11
C MET A 94 -17.37 -2.89 17.75
N ALA A 95 -17.69 -3.99 17.06
CA ALA A 95 -18.51 -5.08 17.58
C ALA A 95 -17.68 -6.36 17.81
N GLY A 96 -16.61 -6.55 17.05
CA GLY A 96 -15.68 -7.66 17.27
C GLY A 96 -14.52 -7.66 16.30
N ASP A 97 -13.38 -8.15 16.76
CA ASP A 97 -12.20 -8.35 15.94
C ASP A 97 -12.00 -9.85 15.70
N GLN A 98 -12.19 -10.28 14.45
CA GLN A 98 -12.07 -11.68 14.03
C GLN A 98 -10.94 -11.85 13.01
N ARG A 99 -9.94 -10.95 13.06
CA ARG A 99 -8.72 -11.06 12.25
C ARG A 99 -7.91 -12.27 12.70
N ARG A 100 -7.38 -13.00 11.72
CA ARG A 100 -6.55 -14.20 11.95
C ARG A 100 -5.06 -13.85 11.82
N PRO A 101 -4.15 -14.62 12.44
CA PRO A 101 -2.70 -14.39 12.35
C PRO A 101 -2.14 -14.44 10.91
N ASP A 102 -2.80 -15.16 10.01
CA ASP A 102 -2.47 -15.21 8.57
C ASP A 102 -2.87 -13.93 7.80
N GLY A 103 -3.37 -12.92 8.51
CA GLY A 103 -3.87 -11.66 7.97
C GLY A 103 -5.31 -11.74 7.43
N GLY A 104 -5.90 -12.94 7.35
CA GLY A 104 -7.28 -13.16 6.95
C GLY A 104 -8.30 -12.73 8.00
N GLY A 105 -9.54 -13.18 7.82
CA GLY A 105 -10.65 -12.82 8.70
C GLY A 105 -11.17 -11.40 8.47
N ARG A 106 -11.97 -10.93 9.43
CA ARG A 106 -12.78 -9.70 9.28
C ARG A 106 -12.83 -8.91 10.58
N VAL A 107 -13.12 -7.62 10.45
CA VAL A 107 -13.49 -6.77 11.58
C VAL A 107 -15.00 -6.55 11.51
N VAL A 108 -15.71 -6.81 12.61
CA VAL A 108 -17.16 -6.62 12.72
C VAL A 108 -17.42 -5.26 13.34
N LEU A 109 -18.17 -4.42 12.64
CA LEU A 109 -18.59 -3.10 13.09
C LEU A 109 -20.12 -3.06 13.19
N CYS A 110 -20.63 -2.11 13.97
CA CYS A 110 -22.01 -1.70 13.98
C CYS A 110 -22.14 -0.32 13.35
N ASP A 111 -23.19 -0.11 12.57
CA ASP A 111 -23.64 1.23 12.20
C ASP A 111 -24.25 1.98 13.42
N PRO A 112 -24.63 3.26 13.28
CA PRO A 112 -25.25 4.02 14.37
C PRO A 112 -26.57 3.41 14.89
N GLY A 113 -27.29 2.64 14.07
CA GLY A 113 -28.50 1.91 14.47
C GLY A 113 -28.22 0.59 15.19
N GLY A 114 -26.95 0.17 15.27
CA GLY A 114 -26.53 -1.08 15.89
C GLY A 114 -26.53 -2.27 14.94
N ASN A 115 -26.83 -2.09 13.65
CA ASN A 115 -26.80 -3.16 12.66
C ASN A 115 -25.36 -3.56 12.34
N GLU A 116 -25.08 -4.87 12.40
CA GLU A 116 -23.74 -5.39 12.20
C GLU A 116 -23.38 -5.54 10.71
N PHE A 117 -22.18 -5.12 10.35
CA PHE A 117 -21.54 -5.38 9.05
C PHE A 117 -20.05 -5.68 9.25
N CYS A 118 -19.42 -6.32 8.27
CA CYS A 118 -18.02 -6.74 8.38
C CYS A 118 -17.17 -6.08 7.30
N ILE A 119 -15.95 -5.68 7.67
CA ILE A 119 -14.93 -5.25 6.72
C ILE A 119 -13.88 -6.36 6.59
N GLU A 120 -13.75 -6.87 5.37
CA GLU A 120 -12.72 -7.82 4.97
C GLU A 120 -11.52 -7.13 4.32
N ARG A 121 -10.47 -7.91 4.02
CA ARG A 121 -9.34 -7.43 3.23
C ARG A 121 -9.79 -7.01 1.84
N SER A 122 -9.23 -5.91 1.34
CA SER A 122 -9.47 -5.50 -0.05
C SER A 122 -8.91 -6.54 -1.02
N ASP A 123 -9.39 -6.52 -2.26
CA ASP A 123 -8.88 -7.38 -3.34
C ASP A 123 -7.38 -7.21 -3.52
N ALA A 124 -6.89 -5.98 -3.34
CA ALA A 124 -5.47 -5.68 -3.38
C ALA A 124 -4.68 -6.41 -2.29
N GLU A 125 -5.23 -6.50 -1.07
CA GLU A 125 -4.65 -7.20 0.07
C GLU A 125 -4.79 -8.73 -0.01
N ARG A 126 -5.80 -9.23 -0.71
CA ARG A 126 -6.01 -10.67 -0.95
C ARG A 126 -5.22 -11.18 -2.15
N ALA A 127 -4.85 -10.31 -3.08
CA ALA A 127 -4.05 -10.68 -4.24
C ALA A 127 -2.75 -11.37 -3.79
N PRO A 128 -2.33 -12.45 -4.47
CA PRO A 128 -1.03 -13.06 -4.21
C PRO A 128 0.07 -12.01 -4.24
N LEU A 129 1.13 -12.18 -3.45
CA LEU A 129 2.26 -11.25 -3.39
C LEU A 129 2.80 -10.90 -4.79
N ALA A 130 2.80 -11.87 -5.70
CA ALA A 130 3.25 -11.67 -7.06
C ALA A 130 2.30 -10.80 -7.92
N GLY A 131 0.99 -10.82 -7.64
CA GLY A 131 0.03 -9.87 -8.22
C GLY A 131 0.14 -8.46 -7.63
N GLN A 132 0.51 -8.33 -6.36
CA GLN A 132 0.85 -7.03 -5.75
C GLN A 132 2.12 -6.44 -6.35
N LEU A 133 3.16 -7.27 -6.52
CA LEU A 133 4.43 -6.89 -7.12
C LEU A 133 4.26 -6.48 -8.59
N GLY A 134 3.42 -7.19 -9.35
CA GLY A 134 3.06 -6.82 -10.72
C GLY A 134 2.48 -5.39 -10.81
N ARG A 135 1.48 -5.07 -9.98
CA ARG A 135 0.89 -3.71 -9.95
C ARG A 135 1.89 -2.63 -9.57
N ALA A 136 2.79 -2.92 -8.63
CA ALA A 136 3.84 -1.97 -8.23
C ALA A 136 4.80 -1.69 -9.41
N PHE A 137 5.20 -2.72 -10.16
CA PHE A 137 6.01 -2.53 -11.35
C PHE A 137 5.31 -1.75 -12.45
N ASP A 138 4.02 -2.03 -12.69
CA ASP A 138 3.22 -1.31 -13.70
C ASP A 138 3.07 0.17 -13.34
N ALA A 139 2.85 0.49 -12.06
CA ALA A 139 2.78 1.87 -11.59
C ALA A 139 4.11 2.63 -11.82
N VAL A 140 5.25 1.99 -11.51
CA VAL A 140 6.57 2.59 -11.76
C VAL A 140 6.84 2.71 -13.26
N ALA A 141 6.45 1.73 -14.08
CA ALA A 141 6.57 1.82 -15.54
C ALA A 141 5.78 3.00 -16.11
N GLY A 142 4.58 3.25 -15.59
CA GLY A 142 3.77 4.42 -15.94
C GLY A 142 4.46 5.75 -15.57
N LEU A 143 5.09 5.82 -14.39
CA LEU A 143 5.87 7.00 -13.99
C LEU A 143 7.09 7.22 -14.89
N ILE A 144 7.84 6.15 -15.19
CA ILE A 144 9.02 6.20 -16.07
C ILE A 144 8.63 6.61 -17.49
N GLY A 145 7.51 6.11 -18.00
CA GLY A 145 6.99 6.45 -19.33
C GLY A 145 6.62 7.93 -19.51
N ASN A 146 6.46 8.68 -18.41
CA ASN A 146 6.16 10.12 -18.44
C ASN A 146 7.43 11.01 -18.39
N ILE A 147 8.63 10.43 -18.32
CA ILE A 147 9.90 11.18 -18.27
C ILE A 147 10.27 11.66 -19.67
N ARG A 148 10.42 12.99 -19.83
CA ARG A 148 10.84 13.62 -21.09
C ARG A 148 12.35 13.50 -21.30
N ALA A 149 12.79 13.61 -22.56
CA ALA A 149 14.19 13.44 -22.97
C ALA A 149 15.17 14.30 -22.13
N GLU A 150 14.82 15.55 -21.89
CA GLU A 150 15.63 16.51 -21.14
C GLU A 150 15.70 16.24 -19.63
N GLN A 151 14.80 15.39 -19.09
CA GLN A 151 14.69 15.11 -17.67
C GLN A 151 15.61 13.97 -17.22
N TRP A 152 16.14 13.17 -18.15
CA TRP A 152 16.98 12.00 -17.83
C TRP A 152 18.29 12.34 -17.13
N SER A 153 18.87 13.51 -17.44
CA SER A 153 20.09 14.02 -16.81
C SER A 153 19.83 14.83 -15.54
N ALA A 154 18.57 15.07 -15.17
CA ALA A 154 18.24 15.83 -13.98
C ALA A 154 18.69 15.10 -12.71
N PRO A 155 19.15 15.81 -11.67
CA PRO A 155 19.49 15.20 -10.39
C PRO A 155 18.23 14.68 -9.70
N THR A 156 18.37 13.55 -9.01
CA THR A 156 17.32 13.07 -8.10
C THR A 156 17.43 13.79 -6.74
N PRO A 157 16.38 13.78 -5.90
CA PRO A 157 16.44 14.33 -4.54
C PRO A 157 17.50 13.66 -3.64
N CYS A 158 17.94 12.45 -4.01
CA CYS A 158 19.15 11.82 -3.48
C CYS A 158 20.32 12.35 -4.33
N THR A 159 21.10 13.27 -3.78
CA THR A 159 21.95 14.22 -4.51
C THR A 159 23.07 13.64 -5.38
N ASP A 160 23.29 12.33 -5.37
CA ASP A 160 24.41 11.70 -6.08
C ASP A 160 24.04 11.08 -7.43
N TRP A 161 22.73 10.98 -7.76
CA TRP A 161 22.26 10.20 -8.92
C TRP A 161 21.38 11.05 -9.84
N THR A 162 21.57 10.89 -11.15
CA THR A 162 20.63 11.36 -12.17
C THR A 162 19.42 10.43 -12.27
N VAL A 163 18.33 10.93 -12.87
CA VAL A 163 17.13 10.12 -13.15
C VAL A 163 17.49 8.86 -13.97
N ARG A 164 18.37 8.99 -14.97
CA ARG A 164 18.86 7.85 -15.77
C ARG A 164 19.62 6.83 -14.94
N GLN A 165 20.49 7.26 -14.02
CA GLN A 165 21.23 6.35 -13.14
C GLN A 165 20.30 5.62 -12.16
N MET A 166 19.28 6.30 -11.62
CA MET A 166 18.25 5.68 -10.78
C MET A 166 17.47 4.61 -11.54
N VAL A 167 16.98 4.92 -12.75
CA VAL A 167 16.24 3.95 -13.57
C VAL A 167 17.14 2.78 -13.99
N ASN A 168 18.39 3.05 -14.40
CA ASN A 168 19.37 2.02 -14.72
C ASN A 168 19.61 1.05 -13.55
N HIS A 169 19.67 1.57 -12.32
CA HIS A 169 19.78 0.76 -11.12
C HIS A 169 18.56 -0.13 -10.90
N LEU A 170 17.33 0.41 -11.06
CA LEU A 170 16.11 -0.38 -10.94
C LEU A 170 16.08 -1.53 -11.96
N ILE A 171 16.47 -1.27 -13.21
CA ILE A 171 16.59 -2.30 -14.26
C ILE A 171 17.59 -3.38 -13.84
N GLY A 172 18.77 -2.98 -13.37
CA GLY A 172 19.79 -3.91 -12.88
C GLY A 172 19.34 -4.74 -11.68
N MET A 173 18.60 -4.14 -10.74
CA MET A 173 18.03 -4.85 -9.59
C MET A 173 17.00 -5.89 -10.03
N ASN A 174 16.10 -5.54 -10.96
CA ASN A 174 15.11 -6.47 -11.50
C ASN A 174 15.78 -7.68 -12.16
N ARG A 175 16.83 -7.46 -12.96
CA ARG A 175 17.61 -8.54 -13.59
C ARG A 175 18.30 -9.46 -12.57
N VAL A 176 18.84 -8.89 -11.49
CA VAL A 176 19.42 -9.70 -10.41
C VAL A 176 18.35 -10.53 -9.71
N PHE A 177 17.21 -9.95 -9.36
CA PHE A 177 16.13 -10.70 -8.73
C PHE A 177 15.56 -11.78 -9.65
N ALA A 178 15.42 -11.51 -10.95
CA ALA A 178 14.96 -12.50 -11.93
C ALA A 178 15.93 -13.69 -12.01
N ALA A 179 17.24 -13.43 -12.06
CA ALA A 179 18.25 -14.48 -12.04
C ALA A 179 18.18 -15.32 -10.77
N LEU A 180 18.13 -14.69 -9.59
CA LEU A 180 18.03 -15.39 -8.31
C LEU A 180 16.77 -16.25 -8.22
N LEU A 181 15.62 -15.73 -8.65
CA LEU A 181 14.35 -16.47 -8.65
C LEU A 181 14.33 -17.63 -9.65
N ALA A 182 15.09 -17.53 -10.75
CA ALA A 182 15.26 -18.58 -11.74
C ALA A 182 16.39 -19.58 -11.38
N GLY A 183 17.01 -19.45 -10.20
CA GLY A 183 18.15 -20.28 -9.79
C GLY A 183 19.41 -20.07 -10.65
N GLN A 184 19.51 -18.94 -11.35
CA GLN A 184 20.64 -18.57 -12.19
C GLN A 184 21.63 -17.70 -11.42
N PRO A 185 22.93 -17.74 -11.77
CA PRO A 185 23.90 -16.82 -11.20
C PRO A 185 23.48 -15.36 -11.50
N PRO A 186 23.59 -14.45 -10.51
CA PRO A 186 23.23 -13.06 -10.75
C PRO A 186 24.16 -12.47 -11.81
N PRO A 187 23.65 -11.59 -12.69
CA PRO A 187 24.51 -10.82 -13.58
C PRO A 187 25.50 -9.98 -12.73
N ALA A 188 26.70 -9.76 -13.24
CA ALA A 188 27.72 -8.98 -12.55
C ALA A 188 27.21 -7.55 -12.21
N ARG A 189 27.52 -7.02 -11.00
CA ARG A 189 27.20 -5.64 -10.55
C ARG A 189 28.48 -4.77 -10.38
N PRO A 190 28.45 -3.42 -10.57
CA PRO A 190 27.69 -2.68 -11.60
C PRO A 190 28.48 -1.51 -12.25
N SER A 191 28.64 -1.53 -13.57
CA SER A 191 28.86 -0.32 -14.40
C SER A 191 28.17 -0.41 -15.78
N ALA A 192 27.46 -1.50 -16.06
CA ALA A 192 26.79 -1.68 -17.33
C ALA A 192 25.54 -0.78 -17.38
N ASP A 193 25.42 -0.06 -18.49
CA ASP A 193 24.23 0.67 -18.84
C ASP A 193 23.19 -0.32 -19.37
N HIS A 194 22.24 -0.69 -18.51
CA HIS A 194 21.13 -1.58 -18.82
C HIS A 194 19.93 -0.85 -19.43
N ALA A 195 19.89 0.47 -19.31
CA ALA A 195 18.83 1.30 -19.85
C ALA A 195 18.99 1.50 -21.36
N GLU A 196 20.23 1.43 -21.86
CA GLU A 196 20.57 1.58 -23.29
C GLU A 196 19.88 2.84 -23.87
N ASP A 197 19.30 2.74 -25.08
CA ASP A 197 18.62 3.85 -25.77
C ASP A 197 17.13 3.99 -25.41
N ASP A 198 16.50 2.97 -24.81
CA ASP A 198 15.10 3.00 -24.35
C ASP A 198 14.99 2.59 -22.87
N PRO A 199 15.23 3.53 -21.93
CA PRO A 199 15.14 3.24 -20.50
C PRO A 199 13.73 2.79 -20.05
N ALA A 200 12.68 3.24 -20.74
CA ALA A 200 11.30 2.90 -20.40
C ALA A 200 10.93 1.48 -20.86
N GLY A 201 11.33 1.11 -22.08
CA GLY A 201 11.27 -0.27 -22.58
C GLY A 201 12.09 -1.22 -21.73
N ALA A 202 13.36 -0.90 -21.48
CA ALA A 202 14.26 -1.72 -20.68
C ALA A 202 13.74 -1.98 -19.26
N TYR A 203 13.08 -0.99 -18.64
CA TYR A 203 12.40 -1.19 -17.36
C TYR A 203 11.23 -2.17 -17.46
N ARG A 204 10.34 -2.00 -18.44
CA ARG A 204 9.20 -2.90 -18.65
C ARG A 204 9.65 -4.34 -18.88
N ASP A 205 10.68 -4.54 -19.70
CA ASP A 205 11.21 -5.87 -19.99
C ASP A 205 11.84 -6.51 -18.74
N SER A 206 12.62 -5.74 -17.98
CA SER A 206 13.22 -6.23 -16.74
C SER A 206 12.17 -6.61 -15.69
N ALA A 207 11.08 -5.84 -15.59
CA ALA A 207 9.98 -6.12 -14.68
C ALA A 207 9.14 -7.32 -15.13
N ALA A 208 8.96 -7.52 -16.43
CA ALA A 208 8.25 -8.65 -16.99
C ALA A 208 9.00 -9.98 -16.80
N ALA A 209 10.33 -9.94 -16.70
CA ALA A 209 11.18 -11.10 -16.44
C ALA A 209 11.08 -11.63 -14.99
N LEU A 210 10.49 -10.86 -14.07
CA LEU A 210 10.27 -11.31 -12.69
C LEU A 210 9.01 -12.20 -12.64
N PRO A 211 9.09 -13.41 -12.03
CA PRO A 211 7.96 -14.32 -11.99
C PRO A 211 6.79 -13.68 -11.24
N ARG A 212 5.64 -13.60 -11.93
CA ARG A 212 4.37 -13.08 -11.41
C ARG A 212 3.56 -14.14 -10.63
N SER A 213 4.19 -15.26 -10.30
CA SER A 213 3.69 -16.27 -9.38
C SER A 213 4.85 -16.85 -8.58
N ALA A 214 4.83 -16.65 -7.26
CA ALA A 214 5.61 -17.47 -6.34
C ALA A 214 4.66 -18.55 -5.82
N GLY A 215 4.82 -19.79 -6.29
CA GLY A 215 4.17 -20.95 -5.67
C GLY A 215 4.89 -21.31 -4.36
N PRO A 216 4.23 -22.04 -3.44
CA PRO A 216 4.81 -22.39 -2.14
C PRO A 216 6.08 -23.27 -2.21
N GLU A 217 6.45 -23.79 -3.39
CA GLU A 217 7.62 -24.66 -3.56
C GLU A 217 8.93 -23.92 -3.87
N SER A 218 8.89 -22.63 -4.27
CA SER A 218 10.10 -21.90 -4.68
C SER A 218 10.91 -21.32 -3.51
N SER A 219 10.53 -21.56 -2.25
CA SER A 219 11.13 -20.92 -1.07
C SER A 219 12.24 -21.71 -0.37
N ASN A 220 12.60 -22.91 -0.84
CA ASN A 220 13.52 -23.80 -0.10
C ASN A 220 14.97 -23.87 -0.63
N ALA A 221 15.37 -23.00 -1.56
CA ALA A 221 16.77 -22.96 -2.01
C ALA A 221 17.60 -21.95 -1.16
N PRO A 222 18.61 -22.38 -0.40
CA PRO A 222 19.46 -21.46 0.35
C PRO A 222 20.27 -20.60 -0.62
N THR A 223 19.99 -19.29 -0.64
CA THR A 223 20.71 -18.33 -1.49
C THR A 223 21.63 -17.48 -0.62
N THR A 224 22.94 -17.71 -0.71
CA THR A 224 23.94 -16.86 -0.06
C THR A 224 24.25 -15.64 -0.94
N ALA A 225 23.62 -14.50 -0.67
CA ALA A 225 24.01 -13.22 -1.27
C ALA A 225 24.85 -12.41 -0.26
N ARG A 226 26.13 -12.17 -0.56
CA ARG A 226 27.01 -11.34 0.25
C ARG A 226 26.92 -9.88 -0.22
N SER A 227 26.19 -9.03 0.51
CA SER A 227 26.19 -7.59 0.30
C SER A 227 27.29 -6.93 1.13
N GLY A 228 28.17 -6.16 0.48
CA GLY A 228 29.08 -5.24 1.19
C GLY A 228 28.30 -4.09 1.84
N PRO A 229 28.83 -3.45 2.90
CA PRO A 229 28.12 -2.41 3.61
C PRO A 229 27.89 -1.17 2.72
N PRO A 230 26.73 -0.50 2.82
CA PRO A 230 26.51 0.78 2.14
C PRO A 230 27.46 1.85 2.68
N PRO A 231 27.84 2.86 1.86
CA PRO A 231 28.66 3.97 2.34
C PRO A 231 27.95 4.71 3.49
N ALA A 232 28.71 5.07 4.52
CA ALA A 232 28.19 5.73 5.71
C ALA A 232 27.58 7.11 5.36
N PRO A 233 26.44 7.51 5.96
CA PRO A 233 25.90 8.84 5.77
C PRO A 233 26.86 9.87 6.36
N SER A 234 27.28 10.84 5.56
CA SER A 234 27.98 12.03 6.04
C SER A 234 27.08 12.77 7.04
N ASP A 235 27.63 13.02 8.22
CA ASP A 235 26.96 13.59 9.38
C ASP A 235 26.08 14.82 9.06
N CYS A 236 24.76 14.67 9.21
CA CYS A 236 23.86 15.80 9.41
C CYS A 236 24.11 16.38 10.81
N ARG A 237 25.02 17.35 10.95
CA ARG A 237 25.09 18.20 12.15
C ARG A 237 24.82 19.66 11.79
N SER A 238 23.72 20.13 12.37
CA SER A 238 23.32 21.50 12.72
C SER A 238 24.35 22.61 12.47
N GLY A 239 23.90 23.65 11.76
CA GLY A 239 24.70 24.73 11.24
C GLY A 239 25.29 25.72 12.24
N SER A 240 26.06 26.66 11.69
CA SER A 240 26.25 27.99 12.26
C SER A 240 26.65 28.99 11.17
N THR A 241 26.14 30.19 11.38
CA THR A 241 26.12 31.46 10.65
C THR A 241 27.46 32.04 10.19
N THR A 242 27.45 32.73 9.04
CA THR A 242 28.01 34.10 8.87
C THR A 242 27.43 34.83 7.63
N SER A 243 26.53 35.79 7.90
CA SER A 243 26.39 37.17 7.39
C SER A 243 26.56 37.58 5.89
N SER A 244 25.40 37.93 5.29
CA SER A 244 25.04 39.15 4.51
C SER A 244 25.56 39.40 3.06
N PRO A 245 24.94 40.31 2.26
CA PRO A 245 23.55 40.30 1.77
C PRO A 245 23.45 40.61 0.24
N MET A 246 22.40 40.16 -0.47
CA MET A 246 21.79 40.96 -1.55
C MET A 246 20.41 40.43 -1.95
N ALA A 247 19.50 41.38 -2.15
CA ALA A 247 18.07 41.21 -2.33
C ALA A 247 17.69 40.72 -3.74
N GLY A 248 16.64 39.90 -3.81
CA GLY A 248 16.00 39.48 -5.06
C GLY A 248 14.78 38.60 -4.76
N THR A 249 13.60 39.18 -4.87
CA THR A 249 12.28 38.63 -4.54
C THR A 249 11.89 37.36 -5.32
N SER A 250 11.50 36.28 -4.63
CA SER A 250 10.41 35.37 -5.01
C SER A 250 10.18 34.30 -3.92
N ARG A 251 9.01 34.34 -3.27
CA ARG A 251 8.54 33.31 -2.32
C ARG A 251 7.91 32.14 -3.09
N ARG A 252 8.48 30.94 -2.97
CA ARG A 252 7.74 29.65 -2.95
C ARG A 252 8.51 28.62 -2.10
N PRO A 253 7.86 27.92 -1.15
CA PRO A 253 8.46 26.75 -0.51
C PRO A 253 8.33 25.55 -1.46
N ARG A 254 9.44 24.87 -1.80
CA ARG A 254 9.39 23.55 -2.43
C ARG A 254 9.38 22.50 -1.33
N SER A 255 8.20 22.00 -0.99
CA SER A 255 8.06 20.69 -0.36
C SER A 255 8.37 19.61 -1.40
N SER A 256 9.15 18.60 -1.01
CA SER A 256 9.39 17.40 -1.82
C SER A 256 8.09 16.59 -1.98
N PRO A 257 7.82 15.94 -3.13
CA PRO A 257 6.63 15.12 -3.28
C PRO A 257 6.76 13.81 -2.47
N PRO A 258 5.65 13.32 -1.87
CA PRO A 258 5.61 12.15 -0.97
C PRO A 258 6.06 10.82 -1.62
N ALA A 259 6.11 10.75 -2.95
CA ALA A 259 6.51 9.55 -3.68
C ALA A 259 7.98 9.14 -3.47
N CYS A 260 8.90 10.09 -3.30
CA CYS A 260 10.32 9.80 -3.07
C CYS A 260 10.58 9.22 -1.67
N GLN A 261 9.78 9.63 -0.68
CA GLN A 261 9.84 9.10 0.68
C GLN A 261 9.20 7.71 0.77
N ALA A 262 8.12 7.47 0.01
CA ALA A 262 7.44 6.19 -0.04
C ALA A 262 8.28 5.06 -0.66
N LEU A 263 9.05 5.33 -1.72
CA LEU A 263 9.93 4.32 -2.34
C LEU A 263 11.09 3.91 -1.43
N HIS A 264 11.67 4.86 -0.68
CA HIS A 264 12.79 4.59 0.22
C HIS A 264 12.35 3.80 1.48
N CYS A 265 11.13 4.03 1.98
CA CYS A 265 10.56 3.25 3.08
C CYS A 265 10.11 1.85 2.63
N SER A 266 9.45 1.71 1.47
CA SER A 266 8.95 0.40 0.99
C SER A 266 10.05 -0.64 0.80
N VAL A 267 11.23 -0.25 0.29
CA VAL A 267 12.35 -1.20 0.10
C VAL A 267 13.01 -1.56 1.43
N ARG A 268 13.05 -0.63 2.39
CA ARG A 268 13.65 -0.84 3.71
C ARG A 268 12.80 -1.71 4.62
N ASP A 269 11.47 -1.64 4.49
CA ASP A 269 10.52 -2.36 5.36
C ASP A 269 10.02 -3.69 4.74
N ALA A 270 10.06 -3.85 3.41
CA ALA A 270 9.64 -5.11 2.76
C ALA A 270 10.69 -6.23 2.86
N VAL A 271 11.97 -5.89 2.90
CA VAL A 271 13.08 -6.85 2.90
C VAL A 271 13.18 -7.65 4.23
N PRO A 272 13.00 -7.06 5.42
CA PRO A 272 13.01 -7.81 6.68
C PRO A 272 11.80 -8.74 6.85
N VAL A 273 10.61 -8.33 6.41
CA VAL A 273 9.38 -9.13 6.51
C VAL A 273 9.41 -10.34 5.56
N ALA A 274 10.08 -10.21 4.41
CA ALA A 274 10.33 -11.31 3.50
C ALA A 274 11.37 -12.32 4.05
N ALA A 275 12.36 -11.85 4.83
CA ALA A 275 13.40 -12.68 5.41
C ALA A 275 12.90 -13.55 6.60
N ASP A 276 12.04 -13.00 7.45
CA ASP A 276 11.48 -13.70 8.61
C ASP A 276 10.54 -14.84 8.21
N ARG A 277 9.75 -14.65 7.14
CA ARG A 277 8.89 -15.71 6.55
C ARG A 277 9.67 -16.80 5.81
N ALA A 278 10.94 -16.55 5.47
CA ALA A 278 11.82 -17.50 4.80
C ALA A 278 12.77 -18.24 5.76
N GLY A 279 12.64 -18.04 7.08
CA GLY A 279 13.47 -18.71 8.09
C GLY A 279 14.91 -18.17 8.18
N VAL A 280 15.17 -16.96 7.68
CA VAL A 280 16.49 -16.33 7.71
C VAL A 280 16.60 -15.40 8.92
N THR A 281 17.50 -15.70 9.85
CA THR A 281 17.73 -14.87 11.04
C THR A 281 18.55 -13.62 10.69
N TRP A 282 18.00 -12.44 11.00
CA TRP A 282 18.67 -11.15 10.88
C TRP A 282 19.04 -10.63 12.28
N SER A 283 20.29 -10.22 12.49
CA SER A 283 20.74 -9.61 13.76
C SER A 283 21.69 -8.43 13.50
N PRO A 284 21.51 -7.28 14.18
CA PRO A 284 22.36 -6.11 14.00
C PRO A 284 23.71 -6.25 14.75
N GLY A 285 24.84 -6.11 14.04
CA GLY A 285 26.19 -6.23 14.62
C GLY A 285 26.61 -5.04 15.50
N ARG A 286 27.67 -5.20 16.34
CA ARG A 286 28.31 -4.14 17.18
C ARG A 286 29.80 -3.91 16.81
N HIS A 287 30.25 -2.67 16.54
CA HIS A 287 31.66 -2.31 16.21
C HIS A 287 32.35 -1.63 17.42
N ARG A 288 33.67 -1.49 17.34
CA ARG A 288 34.55 -0.71 18.23
C ARG A 288 35.54 0.07 17.34
N ASP A 289 35.93 1.27 17.77
CA ASP A 289 36.76 2.20 17.00
C ASP A 289 38.24 2.21 17.47
N ARG A 290 39.15 2.82 16.69
CA ARG A 290 40.63 2.77 16.86
C ARG A 290 41.19 3.27 18.21
N ALA A 291 40.37 3.89 19.06
CA ALA A 291 40.71 4.29 20.43
C ALA A 291 40.16 3.33 21.51
N GLY A 292 39.68 2.14 21.13
CA GLY A 292 39.17 1.12 22.04
C GLY A 292 37.74 1.35 22.57
N ARG A 293 37.01 2.34 22.05
CA ARG A 293 35.62 2.64 22.47
C ARG A 293 34.58 2.08 21.48
N HIS A 294 33.50 1.48 22.00
CA HIS A 294 32.41 0.87 21.21
C HIS A 294 31.56 1.87 20.43
N ARG A 295 31.31 1.57 19.15
CA ARG A 295 30.20 2.09 18.35
C ARG A 295 29.71 1.02 17.37
N GLY A 296 28.41 0.74 17.36
CA GLY A 296 27.69 -0.37 16.68
C GLY A 296 28.09 -0.72 15.23
N GLY A 297 27.78 -1.96 14.80
CA GLY A 297 28.69 -2.82 14.02
C GLY A 297 28.32 -3.42 12.70
N GLY A 298 29.32 -4.18 12.22
CA GLY A 298 29.38 -4.92 10.98
C GLY A 298 29.79 -6.37 11.25
N VAL A 299 29.52 -7.24 10.27
CA VAL A 299 29.74 -8.69 10.37
C VAL A 299 30.79 -9.12 9.34
N ALA A 300 31.72 -9.95 9.80
CA ALA A 300 32.55 -10.82 8.98
C ALA A 300 31.99 -12.25 9.06
N VAL A 301 32.17 -13.06 8.01
CA VAL A 301 31.80 -14.49 8.02
C VAL A 301 32.92 -15.33 7.39
N VAL A 302 33.19 -16.48 8.01
CA VAL A 302 33.84 -17.67 7.45
C VAL A 302 32.78 -18.45 6.70
#